data_AF-A0A443S5U5-F1
#
_entry.id   AF-A0A443S5U5-F1
#
_cell.length_a   1.000
_cell.length_b   1.000
_cell.length_c   1.000
_cell.angle_alpha   90.00
_cell.angle_beta   90.00
_cell.angle_gamma   90.00
#
_symmetry.space_group_name_H-M   'P 1'
#
loop_
_entity.id
_entity.type
_entity.pdbx_description
1 polymer ?
#
loop_
_entity_poly.entity_id
_entity_poly.type
_entity_poly.pdbx_seq_one_letter_code
_entity_poly.pdbx_strand_id
1 'polypeptide(L)'
;MFVCYSTAQTNFVIFLADDLGYGDTGAFGNTTLSTPNIDKLAENGVKFTHHLAAASLCTPSRAALLTGRYPIRYGMASERVNRVFLFTAMRGGLPHSEITFTKLLQQSNYSTALIGKWHLGGPNNDPLNHGFDYFYGLPLTNLKDFGDDNSSVVLSNFPYFYYCLSTIACIGISCALLLYKWKRLTKTTMFLLILSIIVPGTLLLFQLSIKRLNSILMRNTTVIEQPINLVSLNRRFVKESNNFI
;
A
#
# COMPACT_ATOMS: atom_id res chain seq x y z
N MET A 1 -37.39 1.88 -9.32
CA MET A 1 -36.91 0.68 -8.60
C MET A 1 -37.09 -0.50 -9.54
N PHE A 2 -36.05 -0.90 -10.28
CA PHE A 2 -36.09 -2.09 -11.13
C PHE A 2 -35.54 -3.24 -10.30
N VAL A 3 -36.43 -4.11 -9.81
CA VAL A 3 -36.05 -5.37 -9.16
C VAL A 3 -36.06 -6.42 -10.27
N CYS A 4 -34.87 -6.80 -10.73
CA CYS A 4 -34.73 -7.96 -11.60
C CYS A 4 -34.58 -9.19 -10.69
N TYR A 5 -35.59 -10.07 -10.69
CA TYR A 5 -35.55 -11.32 -9.95
C TYR A 5 -34.76 -12.33 -10.80
N SER A 6 -33.42 -12.35 -10.67
CA SER A 6 -32.61 -13.46 -11.18
C SER A 6 -32.74 -14.63 -10.22
N THR A 7 -33.25 -15.76 -10.70
CA THR A 7 -33.35 -17.02 -9.95
C THR A 7 -32.00 -17.73 -9.78
N ALA A 8 -30.97 -17.30 -10.52
CA ALA A 8 -29.59 -17.75 -10.35
C ALA A 8 -28.75 -16.68 -9.63
N GLN A 9 -28.03 -17.12 -8.59
CA GLN A 9 -27.07 -16.29 -7.86
C GLN A 9 -25.97 -15.82 -8.82
N THR A 10 -25.87 -14.50 -9.03
CA THR A 10 -24.91 -13.91 -9.98
C THR A 10 -23.53 -13.80 -9.33
N ASN A 11 -22.48 -14.24 -10.04
CA ASN A 11 -21.10 -14.07 -9.59
C ASN A 11 -20.61 -12.64 -9.83
N PHE A 12 -19.97 -12.05 -8.82
CA PHE A 12 -19.38 -10.72 -8.92
C PHE A 12 -17.87 -10.83 -9.05
N VAL A 13 -17.31 -10.26 -10.12
CA VAL A 13 -15.86 -10.13 -10.32
C VAL A 13 -15.53 -8.64 -10.46
N ILE A 14 -14.72 -8.13 -9.54
CA ILE A 14 -14.32 -6.71 -9.50
C ILE A 14 -12.84 -6.60 -9.86
N PHE A 15 -12.55 -6.04 -11.03
CA PHE A 15 -11.20 -5.65 -11.41
C PHE A 15 -10.92 -4.21 -10.94
N LEU A 16 -9.97 -4.05 -10.01
CA LEU A 16 -9.53 -2.74 -9.54
C LEU A 16 -8.06 -2.53 -9.92
N ALA A 17 -7.83 -1.76 -10.98
CA ALA A 17 -6.50 -1.32 -11.37
C ALA A 17 -5.95 -0.27 -10.39
N ASP A 18 -4.64 -0.28 -10.18
CA ASP A 18 -3.94 0.68 -9.31
C ASP A 18 -3.23 1.70 -10.20
N ASP A 19 -3.50 2.98 -9.99
CA ASP A 19 -2.94 4.13 -10.72
C ASP A 19 -3.14 4.12 -12.25
N LEU A 20 -4.18 3.45 -12.75
CA LEU A 20 -4.60 3.51 -14.17
C LEU A 20 -5.37 4.81 -14.45
N GLY A 21 -4.87 5.61 -15.39
CA GLY A 21 -5.48 6.87 -15.83
C GLY A 21 -6.66 6.67 -16.79
N TYR A 22 -7.54 7.68 -16.87
CA TYR A 22 -8.71 7.65 -17.75
C TYR A 22 -8.34 7.41 -19.22
N GLY A 23 -7.23 7.96 -19.69
CA GLY A 23 -6.77 7.87 -21.08
C GLY A 23 -5.82 6.71 -21.36
N ASP A 24 -5.65 5.75 -20.45
CA ASP A 24 -4.62 4.70 -20.61
C ASP A 24 -5.06 3.52 -21.49
N THR A 25 -6.36 3.30 -21.66
CA THR A 25 -6.89 2.15 -22.43
C THR A 25 -7.42 2.57 -23.79
N GLY A 26 -7.36 1.66 -24.77
CA GLY A 26 -7.93 1.85 -26.11
C GLY A 26 -9.41 2.24 -26.09
N ALA A 27 -10.19 1.66 -25.19
CA ALA A 27 -11.61 1.98 -24.98
C ALA A 27 -11.90 3.47 -24.67
N PHE A 28 -10.90 4.21 -24.17
CA PHE A 28 -10.95 5.64 -23.85
C PHE A 28 -10.04 6.48 -24.75
N GLY A 29 -9.59 5.94 -25.89
CA GLY A 29 -8.89 6.67 -26.95
C GLY A 29 -7.37 6.52 -26.98
N ASN A 30 -6.78 5.65 -26.15
CA ASN A 30 -5.34 5.38 -26.23
C ASN A 30 -5.00 4.60 -27.51
N THR A 31 -4.08 5.10 -28.31
CA THR A 31 -3.63 4.42 -29.55
C THR A 31 -2.24 3.80 -29.43
N THR A 32 -1.55 4.00 -28.31
CA THR A 32 -0.17 3.55 -28.10
C THR A 32 -0.10 2.29 -27.25
N LEU A 33 -0.96 2.17 -26.23
CA LEU A 33 -1.03 1.01 -25.34
C LEU A 33 -1.99 -0.04 -25.89
N SER A 34 -1.59 -1.31 -25.83
CA SER A 34 -2.42 -2.43 -26.26
C SER A 34 -3.22 -2.99 -25.08
N THR A 35 -4.52 -2.76 -25.07
CA THR A 35 -5.45 -3.22 -24.01
C THR A 35 -6.60 -4.08 -24.53
N PRO A 36 -6.37 -5.05 -25.43
CA PRO A 36 -7.43 -5.70 -26.21
C PRO A 36 -8.50 -6.40 -25.36
N ASN A 37 -8.13 -6.94 -24.20
CA ASN A 37 -9.10 -7.59 -23.30
C ASN A 37 -10.01 -6.57 -22.59
N ILE A 38 -9.47 -5.40 -22.21
CA ILE A 38 -10.27 -4.33 -21.60
C ILE A 38 -11.17 -3.69 -22.65
N ASP A 39 -10.63 -3.48 -23.85
CA ASP A 39 -11.37 -2.92 -24.99
C ASP A 39 -12.56 -3.81 -25.34
N LYS A 40 -12.33 -5.13 -25.42
CA LYS A 40 -13.40 -6.12 -25.62
C LYS A 40 -14.45 -6.11 -24.50
N LEU A 41 -14.06 -5.93 -23.23
CA LEU A 41 -15.01 -5.80 -22.13
C LEU A 41 -15.87 -4.53 -22.27
N ALA A 42 -15.28 -3.42 -22.72
CA ALA A 42 -15.99 -2.18 -22.95
C ALA A 42 -16.95 -2.26 -24.16
N GLU A 43 -16.59 -3.00 -25.22
CA GLU A 43 -17.43 -3.24 -26.39
C GLU A 43 -18.63 -4.14 -26.09
N ASN A 44 -18.44 -5.16 -25.25
CA ASN A 44 -19.47 -6.15 -24.91
C ASN A 44 -20.24 -5.81 -23.62
N GLY A 45 -20.04 -4.62 -23.07
CA GLY A 45 -20.57 -4.22 -21.78
C GLY A 45 -20.97 -2.75 -21.73
N VAL A 46 -20.99 -2.21 -20.51
CA VAL A 46 -21.29 -0.79 -20.28
C VAL A 46 -20.00 -0.03 -20.02
N LYS A 47 -19.76 1.02 -20.82
CA LYS A 47 -18.64 1.94 -20.64
C LYS A 47 -19.10 3.23 -19.97
N PHE A 48 -18.58 3.50 -18.77
CA PHE A 48 -18.83 4.75 -18.07
C PHE A 48 -17.83 5.82 -18.50
N THR A 49 -18.31 6.96 -19.02
CA THR A 49 -17.47 8.13 -19.33
C THR A 49 -17.28 9.05 -18.13
N HIS A 50 -18.08 8.86 -17.07
CA HIS A 50 -18.05 9.64 -15.83
C HIS A 50 -18.11 8.71 -14.62
N HIS A 51 -17.04 7.95 -14.39
CA HIS A 51 -16.88 7.13 -13.18
C HIS A 51 -15.90 7.82 -12.22
N LEU A 52 -16.38 8.24 -11.06
CA LEU A 52 -15.61 9.06 -10.11
C LEU A 52 -15.22 8.23 -8.89
N ALA A 53 -13.91 8.10 -8.65
CA ALA A 53 -13.39 7.57 -7.40
C ALA A 53 -13.71 8.54 -6.25
N ALA A 54 -14.06 8.00 -5.08
CA ALA A 54 -14.37 8.82 -3.90
C ALA A 54 -13.17 9.60 -3.35
N ALA A 55 -11.96 9.24 -3.75
CA ALA A 55 -10.72 9.95 -3.43
C ALA A 55 -9.65 9.67 -4.49
N SER A 56 -8.68 10.58 -4.62
CA SER A 56 -7.57 10.50 -5.57
C SER A 56 -6.37 9.67 -5.08
N LEU A 57 -6.52 8.93 -3.98
CA LEU A 57 -5.45 8.14 -3.35
C LEU A 57 -5.92 6.73 -2.98
N CYS A 58 -5.00 5.78 -3.00
CA CYS A 58 -5.28 4.35 -2.85
C CYS A 58 -6.11 4.01 -1.61
N THR A 59 -5.60 4.31 -0.41
CA THR A 59 -6.24 3.95 0.87
C THR A 59 -7.67 4.51 0.97
N PRO A 60 -7.93 5.82 0.85
CA PRO A 60 -9.30 6.33 0.95
C PRO A 60 -10.21 5.81 -0.18
N SER A 61 -9.70 5.70 -1.42
CA SER A 61 -10.51 5.20 -2.55
C SER A 61 -10.96 3.76 -2.34
N ARG A 62 -10.04 2.87 -1.93
CA ARG A 62 -10.34 1.46 -1.61
C ARG A 62 -11.28 1.34 -0.42
N ALA A 63 -11.11 2.17 0.60
CA ALA A 63 -12.00 2.18 1.77
C ALA A 63 -13.43 2.53 1.36
N ALA A 64 -13.59 3.54 0.50
CA ALA A 64 -14.90 3.95 0.02
C ALA A 64 -15.54 2.90 -0.88
N LEU A 65 -14.76 2.26 -1.75
CA LEU A 65 -15.25 1.17 -2.60
C LEU A 65 -15.86 0.04 -1.76
N LEU A 66 -15.18 -0.39 -0.70
CA LEU A 66 -15.65 -1.50 0.13
C LEU A 66 -16.87 -1.13 0.98
N THR A 67 -16.94 0.09 1.49
CA THR A 67 -17.98 0.52 2.46
C THR A 67 -19.15 1.24 1.82
N GLY A 68 -19.02 1.72 0.59
CA GLY A 68 -19.97 2.64 -0.04
C GLY A 68 -20.07 4.00 0.64
N ARG A 69 -19.11 4.36 1.51
CA ARG A 69 -19.14 5.57 2.34
C ARG A 69 -17.94 6.46 2.08
N TYR A 70 -18.13 7.77 2.22
CA TYR A 70 -17.00 8.71 2.12
C TYR A 70 -15.97 8.45 3.23
N PRO A 71 -14.66 8.35 2.92
CA PRO A 71 -13.63 7.95 3.89
C PRO A 71 -13.49 8.87 5.10
N ILE A 72 -13.87 10.14 4.96
CA ILE A 72 -13.87 11.12 6.04
C ILE A 72 -14.84 10.74 7.17
N ARG A 73 -15.87 9.95 6.90
CA ARG A 73 -16.90 9.57 7.88
C ARG A 73 -16.39 8.62 8.96
N TYR A 74 -15.29 7.92 8.71
CA TYR A 74 -14.78 6.84 9.57
C TYR A 74 -13.24 6.84 9.66
N GLY A 75 -12.62 8.00 9.45
CA GLY A 75 -11.19 8.19 9.73
C GLY A 75 -10.22 7.53 8.73
N MET A 76 -10.68 7.22 7.52
CA MET A 76 -9.82 6.71 6.43
C MET A 76 -9.38 7.82 5.47
N ALA A 77 -9.44 9.07 5.92
CA ALA A 77 -8.90 10.26 5.27
C ALA A 77 -7.98 11.01 6.24
N SER A 78 -6.95 11.67 5.72
CA SER A 78 -5.97 12.42 6.51
C SER A 78 -5.71 13.78 5.86
N GLU A 79 -5.63 14.81 6.69
CA GLU A 79 -5.22 16.16 6.29
C GLU A 79 -3.70 16.35 6.39
N ARG A 80 -2.97 15.36 6.92
CA ARG A 80 -1.51 15.41 7.04
C ARG A 80 -0.85 15.07 5.71
N VAL A 81 0.47 15.29 5.65
CA VAL A 81 1.31 14.96 4.48
C VAL A 81 1.12 13.51 4.03
N ASN A 82 1.14 12.57 4.98
CA ASN A 82 0.87 11.16 4.70
C ASN A 82 -0.63 10.89 4.73
N ARG A 83 -1.18 10.56 3.56
CA ARG A 83 -2.62 10.33 3.34
C ARG A 83 -2.97 8.88 3.00
N VAL A 84 -1.98 8.00 3.03
CA VAL A 84 -2.10 6.56 2.81
C VAL A 84 -1.24 5.81 3.82
N PHE A 85 -1.50 4.53 4.01
CA PHE A 85 -0.62 3.68 4.82
C PHE A 85 0.71 3.45 4.07
N LEU A 86 1.83 3.65 4.77
CA LEU A 86 3.19 3.49 4.24
C LEU A 86 3.98 2.37 4.90
N PHE A 87 3.47 1.83 6.01
CA PHE A 87 4.09 0.71 6.71
C PHE A 87 3.05 -0.35 7.05
N THR A 88 3.45 -1.61 6.94
CA THR A 88 2.63 -2.76 7.32
C THR A 88 2.32 -2.77 8.81
N ALA A 89 3.18 -2.17 9.65
CA ALA A 89 3.02 -2.10 11.10
C ALA A 89 2.21 -0.88 11.60
N MET A 90 1.57 -0.11 10.71
CA MET A 90 0.77 1.05 11.14
C MET A 90 -0.44 0.59 11.97
N ARG A 91 -0.71 1.28 13.09
CA ARG A 91 -1.83 0.94 13.99
C ARG A 91 -3.22 1.20 13.39
N GLY A 92 -3.32 2.10 12.43
CA GLY A 92 -4.58 2.44 11.78
C GLY A 92 -5.01 1.41 10.74
N GLY A 93 -6.29 1.42 10.41
CA GLY A 93 -6.88 0.59 9.37
C GLY A 93 -8.38 0.84 9.24
N LEU A 94 -9.02 0.15 8.31
CA LEU A 94 -10.46 0.18 8.13
C LEU A 94 -11.14 -0.22 9.45
N PRO A 95 -11.95 0.65 10.08
CA PRO A 95 -12.56 0.32 11.36
C PRO A 95 -13.42 -0.94 11.28
N HIS A 96 -13.33 -1.79 12.31
CA HIS A 96 -14.10 -3.04 12.35
C HIS A 96 -15.62 -2.82 12.44
N SER A 97 -16.03 -1.62 12.88
CA SER A 97 -17.40 -1.15 12.90
C SER A 97 -17.97 -0.86 11.51
N GLU A 98 -17.12 -0.65 10.50
CA GLU A 98 -17.58 -0.44 9.12
C GLU A 98 -17.94 -1.78 8.47
N ILE A 99 -19.08 -1.78 7.77
CA ILE A 99 -19.59 -2.94 7.06
C ILE A 99 -19.17 -2.80 5.60
N THR A 100 -18.43 -3.80 5.12
CA THR A 100 -18.04 -3.89 3.71
C THR A 100 -19.11 -4.61 2.90
N PHE A 101 -19.21 -4.35 1.60
CA PHE A 101 -20.10 -5.11 0.73
C PHE A 101 -19.77 -6.60 0.74
N THR A 102 -18.50 -6.97 0.99
CA THR A 102 -18.07 -8.37 1.08
C THR A 102 -18.62 -9.07 2.33
N LYS A 103 -18.71 -8.39 3.49
CA LYS A 103 -19.45 -8.92 4.65
C LYS A 103 -20.93 -9.18 4.33
N LEU A 104 -21.56 -8.28 3.57
CA LEU A 104 -22.96 -8.44 3.15
C LEU A 104 -23.13 -9.62 2.17
N LEU A 105 -22.16 -9.81 1.27
CA LEU A 105 -22.14 -10.95 0.34
C LEU A 105 -21.96 -12.28 1.09
N GLN A 106 -21.06 -12.36 2.07
CA GLN A 106 -20.91 -13.55 2.92
C GLN A 106 -22.22 -13.94 3.63
N GLN A 107 -22.95 -12.95 4.17
CA GLN A 107 -24.27 -13.18 4.77
C GLN A 107 -25.30 -13.73 3.77
N SER A 108 -25.06 -13.51 2.47
CA SER A 108 -25.88 -14.00 1.37
C SER A 108 -25.30 -15.29 0.73
N ASN A 109 -24.47 -16.04 1.45
CA ASN A 109 -23.85 -17.29 1.00
C ASN A 109 -22.95 -17.17 -0.25
N TYR A 110 -22.26 -16.04 -0.40
CA TYR A 110 -21.18 -15.93 -1.38
C TYR A 110 -19.84 -16.31 -0.77
N SER A 111 -19.05 -17.09 -1.51
CA SER A 111 -17.62 -17.21 -1.26
C SER A 111 -16.91 -15.94 -1.73
N THR A 112 -16.07 -15.34 -0.89
CA THR A 112 -15.39 -14.08 -1.18
C THR A 112 -13.86 -14.21 -1.17
N ALA A 113 -13.20 -13.67 -2.19
CA ALA A 113 -11.73 -13.63 -2.26
C ALA A 113 -11.21 -12.24 -2.61
N LEU A 114 -10.08 -11.87 -2.00
CA LEU A 114 -9.26 -10.74 -2.42
C LEU A 114 -7.93 -11.25 -2.94
N ILE A 115 -7.63 -10.96 -4.19
CA ILE A 115 -6.34 -11.31 -4.82
C ILE A 115 -5.68 -10.02 -5.31
N GLY A 116 -4.54 -9.68 -4.72
CA GLY A 116 -3.82 -8.43 -5.02
C GLY A 116 -3.66 -7.51 -3.81
N LYS A 117 -3.92 -6.22 -3.98
CA LYS A 117 -3.58 -5.18 -3.00
C LYS A 117 -4.74 -4.89 -2.04
N TRP A 118 -4.45 -4.93 -0.74
CA TRP A 118 -5.39 -4.51 0.32
C TRP A 118 -5.30 -3.01 0.62
N HIS A 119 -4.21 -2.58 1.26
CA HIS A 119 -3.88 -1.18 1.57
C HIS A 119 -4.87 -0.43 2.49
N LEU A 120 -5.52 -1.17 3.40
CA LEU A 120 -6.50 -0.64 4.35
C LEU A 120 -6.16 -0.89 5.82
N GLY A 121 -4.88 -1.03 6.15
CA GLY A 121 -4.42 -0.98 7.53
C GLY A 121 -3.23 -1.87 7.79
N GLY A 122 -2.75 -1.82 9.03
CA GLY A 122 -1.73 -2.72 9.53
C GLY A 122 -2.30 -3.91 10.31
N PRO A 123 -1.56 -4.46 11.29
CA PRO A 123 -1.92 -5.72 11.93
C PRO A 123 -3.30 -5.60 12.59
N ASN A 124 -4.11 -6.66 12.47
CA ASN A 124 -5.52 -6.76 12.89
C ASN A 124 -6.56 -6.18 11.91
N ASN A 125 -6.17 -5.48 10.84
CA ASN A 125 -7.12 -5.01 9.82
C ASN A 125 -7.01 -5.84 8.53
N ASP A 126 -6.78 -7.15 8.67
CA ASP A 126 -6.64 -8.07 7.55
C ASP A 126 -7.95 -8.20 6.76
N PRO A 127 -7.90 -8.47 5.44
CA PRO A 127 -9.09 -8.63 4.61
C PRO A 127 -10.10 -9.63 5.19
N LEU A 128 -9.63 -10.67 5.87
CA LEU A 128 -10.47 -11.70 6.49
C LEU A 128 -11.41 -11.13 7.56
N ASN A 129 -10.96 -10.12 8.31
CA ASN A 129 -11.81 -9.42 9.30
C ASN A 129 -12.86 -8.50 8.65
N HIS A 130 -12.73 -8.30 7.34
CA HIS A 130 -13.56 -7.43 6.51
C HIS A 130 -14.36 -8.20 5.44
N GLY A 131 -14.64 -9.49 5.70
CA GLY A 131 -15.60 -10.28 4.94
C GLY A 131 -15.05 -10.96 3.69
N PHE A 132 -13.74 -11.17 3.63
CA PHE A 132 -13.10 -12.04 2.64
C PHE A 132 -12.81 -13.42 3.24
N ASP A 133 -13.25 -14.50 2.60
CA ASP A 133 -12.92 -15.88 3.02
C ASP A 133 -11.47 -16.24 2.66
N TYR A 134 -10.96 -15.67 1.56
CA TYR A 134 -9.62 -15.90 1.05
C TYR A 134 -8.89 -14.61 0.74
N PHE A 135 -7.61 -14.54 1.11
CA PHE A 135 -6.72 -13.46 0.71
C PHE A 135 -5.42 -14.00 0.13
N TYR A 136 -5.01 -13.47 -1.01
CA TYR A 136 -3.67 -13.67 -1.55
C TYR A 136 -3.12 -12.37 -2.11
N GLY A 137 -2.11 -11.79 -1.47
CA GLY A 137 -1.52 -10.56 -1.99
C GLY A 137 -0.81 -9.70 -0.97
N LEU A 138 -0.77 -8.39 -1.25
CA LEU A 138 0.00 -7.43 -0.47
C LEU A 138 -0.92 -6.74 0.54
N PRO A 139 -0.58 -6.75 1.85
CA PRO A 139 -1.31 -5.96 2.84
C PRO A 139 -1.13 -4.45 2.61
N LEU A 140 0.03 -4.06 2.07
CA LEU A 140 0.39 -2.69 1.71
C LEU A 140 0.35 -2.48 0.17
N THR A 141 0.65 -1.27 -0.28
CA THR A 141 0.90 -0.98 -1.70
C THR A 141 2.27 -1.48 -2.16
N ASN A 142 2.41 -1.73 -3.46
CA ASN A 142 3.71 -1.88 -4.10
C ASN A 142 4.45 -0.53 -4.04
N LEU A 143 5.54 -0.47 -3.28
CA LEU A 143 6.34 0.75 -3.11
C LEU A 143 7.57 0.71 -4.02
N LYS A 144 8.10 1.89 -4.35
CA LYS A 144 9.38 2.06 -5.07
C LYS A 144 10.51 1.24 -4.42
N ASP A 145 10.56 1.23 -3.09
CA ASP A 145 11.54 0.50 -2.30
C ASP A 145 11.57 -1.02 -2.54
N PHE A 146 10.58 -1.59 -3.23
CA PHE A 146 10.54 -3.04 -3.51
C PHE A 146 11.31 -3.41 -4.78
N GLY A 147 11.55 -2.44 -5.67
CA GLY A 147 12.34 -2.63 -6.88
C GLY A 147 13.83 -2.87 -6.60
N ASP A 148 14.58 -3.16 -7.66
CA ASP A 148 16.04 -3.29 -7.64
C ASP A 148 16.74 -2.08 -8.29
N ASP A 149 15.98 -1.03 -8.61
CA ASP A 149 16.45 0.23 -9.22
C ASP A 149 16.97 1.25 -8.20
N ASN A 150 17.14 0.84 -6.93
CA ASN A 150 17.51 1.67 -5.78
C ASN A 150 16.58 2.87 -5.55
N SER A 151 15.37 2.84 -6.13
CA SER A 151 14.38 3.88 -5.87
C SER A 151 13.80 3.73 -4.45
N SER A 152 13.48 4.85 -3.82
CA SER A 152 12.96 4.87 -2.46
C SER A 152 11.89 5.93 -2.30
N VAL A 153 10.83 5.60 -1.56
CA VAL A 153 9.78 6.54 -1.20
C VAL A 153 10.34 7.65 -0.31
N VAL A 154 11.24 7.32 0.60
CA VAL A 154 11.88 8.31 1.48
C VAL A 154 12.76 9.26 0.68
N LEU A 155 13.59 8.76 -0.23
CA LEU A 155 14.45 9.61 -1.07
C LEU A 155 13.64 10.47 -2.04
N SER A 156 12.49 9.96 -2.51
CA SER A 156 11.57 10.74 -3.35
C SER A 156 10.97 11.95 -2.59
N ASN A 157 10.71 11.81 -1.29
CA ASN A 157 10.15 12.88 -0.46
C ASN A 157 11.23 13.75 0.22
N PHE A 158 12.41 13.18 0.45
CA PHE A 158 13.55 13.81 1.13
C PHE A 158 14.83 13.58 0.31
N PRO A 159 15.03 14.34 -0.78
CA PRO A 159 16.15 14.10 -1.71
C PRO A 159 17.53 14.28 -1.05
N TYR A 160 17.63 15.12 -0.02
CA TYR A 160 18.87 15.37 0.73
C TYR A 160 19.05 14.46 1.96
N PHE A 161 18.25 13.40 2.11
CA PHE A 161 18.24 12.55 3.31
C PHE A 161 19.64 12.07 3.72
N TYR A 162 20.38 11.42 2.81
CA TYR A 162 21.73 10.93 3.11
C TYR A 162 22.75 12.05 3.34
N TYR A 163 22.59 13.20 2.66
CA TYR A 163 23.44 14.36 2.88
C TYR A 163 23.23 14.96 4.29
N CYS A 164 21.98 15.03 4.75
CA CYS A 164 21.68 15.45 6.12
C CYS A 164 22.28 14.49 7.15
N LEU A 165 22.16 13.18 6.94
CA LEU A 165 22.74 12.19 7.87
C LEU A 165 24.28 12.28 7.91
N SER A 166 24.94 12.40 6.76
CA SER A 166 26.40 12.47 6.68
C SER A 166 26.94 13.77 7.25
N THR A 167 26.28 14.91 7.02
CA THR A 167 26.68 16.20 7.61
C THR A 167 26.57 16.21 9.14
N ILE A 168 25.50 15.64 9.70
CA ILE A 168 25.35 15.49 11.17
C ILE A 168 26.50 14.65 11.73
N ALA A 169 26.82 13.53 11.09
CA ALA A 169 27.93 12.67 11.52
C ALA A 169 29.29 13.39 11.43
N CYS A 170 29.57 14.11 10.33
CA CYS A 170 30.81 14.86 10.14
C CYS A 170 30.99 15.99 11.18
N ILE A 171 29.90 16.72 11.48
CA ILE A 171 29.91 17.77 12.51
C ILE A 171 30.16 17.14 13.88
N GLY A 172 29.47 16.04 14.21
CA GLY A 172 29.67 15.30 15.45
C GLY A 172 31.12 14.86 15.64
N ILE A 173 31.73 14.26 14.62
CA ILE A 173 33.13 13.80 14.65
C ILE A 173 34.09 14.99 14.81
N SER A 174 33.89 16.07 14.04
CA SER A 174 34.72 17.28 14.11
C SER A 174 34.66 17.93 15.50
N CYS A 175 33.46 18.03 16.08
CA CYS A 175 33.28 18.51 17.45
C CYS A 175 33.95 17.60 18.48
N ALA A 176 33.87 16.27 18.31
CA ALA A 176 34.54 15.31 19.20
C ALA A 176 36.06 15.52 19.21
N LEU A 177 36.67 15.66 18.03
CA LEU A 177 38.12 15.88 17.88
C LEU A 177 38.57 17.21 18.49
N LEU A 178 37.79 18.28 18.31
CA LEU A 178 38.08 19.59 18.90
C LEU A 178 38.00 19.56 20.44
N LEU A 179 36.94 18.95 20.98
CA LEU A 179 36.76 18.82 22.43
C LEU A 179 37.84 17.94 23.07
N TYR A 180 38.26 16.88 22.38
CA TYR A 180 39.39 16.05 22.77
C TYR A 180 40.69 16.87 22.81
N LYS A 181 41.00 17.61 21.74
CA LYS A 181 42.19 18.47 21.65
C LYS A 181 42.23 19.54 22.75
N TRP A 182 41.07 20.11 23.09
CA TRP A 182 40.96 21.13 24.15
C TRP A 182 40.82 20.55 25.56
N LYS A 183 40.86 19.22 25.74
CA LYS A 183 40.66 18.54 27.04
C LYS A 183 39.36 18.95 27.75
N ARG A 184 38.31 19.28 26.98
CA ARG A 184 36.99 19.72 27.50
C ARG A 184 35.92 18.62 27.42
N LEU A 185 36.34 17.35 27.38
CA LEU A 185 35.42 16.23 27.39
C LEU A 185 34.80 16.06 28.78
N THR A 186 33.51 16.32 28.86
CA THR A 186 32.65 16.05 30.02
C THR A 186 31.70 14.88 29.70
N LYS A 187 31.07 14.30 30.73
CA LYS A 187 30.04 13.27 30.54
C LYS A 187 28.92 13.74 29.60
N THR A 188 28.50 15.00 29.75
CA THR A 188 27.44 15.61 28.92
C THR A 188 27.87 15.73 27.46
N THR A 189 29.09 16.20 27.18
CA THR A 189 29.57 16.29 25.79
C THR A 189 29.74 14.92 25.15
N MET A 190 30.19 13.92 25.91
CA MET A 190 30.27 12.55 25.40
C MET A 190 28.89 11.99 25.05
N PHE A 191 27.89 12.22 25.90
CA PHE A 191 26.51 11.81 25.63
C PHE A 191 25.96 12.43 24.34
N LEU A 192 26.16 13.74 24.15
CA LEU A 192 25.70 14.44 22.93
C LEU A 192 26.41 13.94 21.66
N LEU A 193 27.72 13.66 21.75
CA LEU A 193 28.49 13.10 20.64
C LEU A 193 28.00 11.69 20.26
N ILE A 194 27.73 10.84 21.26
CA ILE A 194 27.14 9.53 21.04
C ILE A 194 25.78 9.66 20.35
N LEU A 195 24.93 10.57 20.81
CA LEU A 195 23.62 10.82 20.20
C LEU A 195 23.73 11.26 18.74
N SER A 196 24.72 12.10 18.40
CA SER A 196 24.98 12.56 17.03
C SER A 196 25.39 11.46 16.06
N ILE A 197 25.83 10.30 16.57
CA ILE A 197 26.17 9.11 15.75
C ILE A 197 25.00 8.12 15.74
N ILE A 198 24.44 7.83 16.92
CA ILE A 198 23.36 6.84 17.06
C ILE A 198 22.12 7.27 16.29
N VAL A 199 21.67 8.53 16.40
CA VAL A 199 20.42 8.96 15.77
C VAL A 199 20.51 8.83 14.24
N PRO A 200 21.51 9.40 13.54
CA PRO A 200 21.63 9.20 12.11
C PRO A 200 21.82 7.73 11.71
N GLY A 201 22.60 6.97 12.50
CA GLY A 201 22.81 5.54 12.26
C GLY A 201 21.51 4.74 12.30
N THR A 202 20.65 4.98 13.29
CA THR A 202 19.34 4.31 13.39
C THR A 202 18.40 4.68 12.25
N LEU A 203 18.39 5.95 11.81
CA LEU A 203 17.59 6.38 10.66
C LEU A 203 18.08 5.75 9.36
N LEU A 204 19.39 5.64 9.17
CA LEU A 204 19.99 4.95 8.03
C LEU A 204 19.62 3.46 8.04
N LEU A 205 19.77 2.79 9.19
CA LEU A 205 19.39 1.37 9.33
C LEU A 205 17.90 1.16 9.07
N PHE A 206 17.04 2.06 9.55
CA PHE A 206 15.62 2.02 9.26
C PHE A 206 15.36 2.13 7.76
N GLN A 207 15.99 3.10 7.08
CA GLN A 207 15.85 3.29 5.64
C GLN A 207 16.27 2.06 4.85
N LEU A 208 17.40 1.45 5.20
CA LEU A 208 17.90 0.22 4.58
C LEU A 208 17.00 -0.99 4.86
N SER A 209 16.21 -0.95 5.94
CA SER A 209 15.31 -2.03 6.34
C SER A 209 13.91 -1.94 5.71
N ILE A 210 13.53 -0.82 5.06
CA ILE A 210 12.17 -0.61 4.55
C ILE A 210 11.71 -1.74 3.62
N LYS A 211 12.54 -2.12 2.64
CA LYS A 211 12.23 -3.22 1.71
C LYS A 211 11.90 -4.49 2.48
N ARG A 212 12.74 -4.87 3.44
CA ARG A 212 12.53 -6.07 4.25
C ARG A 212 11.28 -5.98 5.13
N LEU A 213 10.99 -4.83 5.72
CA LEU A 213 9.86 -4.66 6.65
C LEU A 213 8.49 -4.60 5.95
N ASN A 214 8.43 -4.00 4.75
CA ASN A 214 7.17 -3.71 4.08
C ASN A 214 6.87 -4.61 2.88
N SER A 215 7.89 -5.22 2.25
CA SER A 215 7.70 -6.08 1.09
C SER A 215 7.23 -7.45 1.55
N ILE A 216 5.93 -7.59 1.79
CA ILE A 216 5.30 -8.81 2.31
C ILE A 216 4.22 -9.28 1.35
N LEU A 217 4.30 -10.55 0.96
CA LEU A 217 3.21 -11.25 0.30
C LEU A 217 2.57 -12.21 1.31
N MET A 218 1.26 -12.18 1.38
CA MET A 218 0.49 -12.96 2.33
C MET A 218 -0.47 -13.91 1.63
N ARG A 219 -0.74 -15.04 2.28
CA ARG A 219 -1.90 -15.88 2.03
C ARG A 219 -2.70 -15.95 3.34
N ASN A 220 -3.91 -15.43 3.33
CA ASN A 220 -4.71 -15.21 4.53
C ASN A 220 -3.90 -14.42 5.57
N THR A 221 -3.65 -15.00 6.73
CA THR A 221 -2.87 -14.39 7.81
C THR A 221 -1.39 -14.79 7.81
N THR A 222 -0.96 -15.64 6.87
CA THR A 222 0.42 -16.15 6.83
C THR A 222 1.26 -15.38 5.81
N VAL A 223 2.48 -15.02 6.21
CA VAL A 223 3.48 -14.48 5.30
C VAL A 223 4.05 -15.63 4.48
N ILE A 224 3.90 -15.55 3.15
CA ILE A 224 4.43 -16.56 2.24
C ILE A 224 5.78 -16.16 1.63
N GLU A 225 6.07 -14.86 1.56
CA GLU A 225 7.28 -14.34 0.95
C GLU A 225 7.62 -12.93 1.45
N GLN A 226 8.90 -12.72 1.77
CA GLN A 226 9.44 -11.45 2.26
C GLN A 226 10.97 -11.43 2.08
N PRO A 227 11.56 -10.53 1.26
CA PRO A 227 10.89 -9.58 0.38
C PRO A 227 10.20 -10.27 -0.82
N ILE A 228 9.22 -9.60 -1.42
CA ILE A 228 8.43 -10.14 -2.54
C ILE A 228 9.25 -10.15 -3.83
N ASN A 229 9.14 -11.22 -4.62
CA ASN A 229 9.57 -11.27 -6.01
C ASN A 229 8.48 -10.73 -6.95
N LEU A 230 8.69 -9.52 -7.48
CA LEU A 230 7.74 -8.84 -8.36
C LEU A 230 7.62 -9.48 -9.76
N VAL A 231 8.65 -10.18 -10.25
CA VAL A 231 8.70 -10.69 -11.64
C VAL A 231 7.60 -11.72 -11.89
N SER A 232 7.33 -12.60 -10.93
CA SER A 232 6.34 -13.67 -11.05
C SER A 232 4.95 -13.30 -10.52
N LEU A 233 4.80 -12.11 -9.94
CA LEU A 233 3.65 -11.76 -9.10
C LEU A 233 2.33 -11.76 -9.87
N ASN A 234 2.30 -11.15 -11.07
CA ASN A 234 1.09 -11.09 -11.90
C ASN A 234 0.62 -12.50 -12.31
N ARG A 235 1.54 -13.39 -12.70
CA ARG A 235 1.20 -14.78 -13.05
C ARG A 235 0.63 -15.53 -11.85
N ARG A 236 1.14 -15.26 -10.64
CA ARG A 236 0.65 -15.85 -9.41
C ARG A 236 -0.75 -15.36 -9.07
N PHE A 237 -1.02 -14.06 -9.21
CA PHE A 237 -2.39 -13.54 -9.05
C PHE A 237 -3.37 -14.19 -10.02
N VAL A 238 -3.03 -14.31 -11.31
CA VAL A 238 -3.88 -15.00 -12.28
C VAL A 238 -4.12 -16.46 -11.89
N LYS A 239 -3.08 -17.18 -11.45
CA LYS A 239 -3.19 -18.57 -11.00
C LYS A 239 -4.11 -18.70 -9.78
N GLU A 240 -3.96 -17.84 -8.79
CA GLU A 240 -4.79 -17.83 -7.59
C GLU A 240 -6.25 -17.49 -7.93
N SER A 241 -6.48 -16.55 -8.86
CA SER A 241 -7.83 -16.20 -9.31
C SER A 241 -8.52 -17.38 -10.02
N ASN A 242 -7.80 -18.08 -10.90
CA ASN A 242 -8.34 -19.25 -11.60
C ASN A 242 -8.60 -20.45 -10.67
N ASN A 243 -7.90 -20.54 -9.54
CA ASN A 243 -8.12 -21.61 -8.57
C ASN A 243 -9.32 -21.34 -7.65
N PHE A 244 -9.73 -20.08 -7.52
CA PHE A 244 -10.85 -19.67 -6.67
C PHE A 244 -12.19 -19.72 -7.40
N ILE A 245 -12.21 -19.37 -8.70
CA ILE A 245 -13.38 -19.44 -9.58
C ILE A 245 -13.63 -20.89 -9.99
#